data_AF-A0AB33GY73-F1
#
_entry.id   AF-A0AB33GY73-F1
#
_cell.length_a   1.000
_cell.length_b   1.000
_cell.length_c   1.000
_cell.angle_alpha   90.00
_cell.angle_beta   90.00
_cell.angle_gamma   90.00
#
_symmetry.space_group_name_H-M   'P 1'
#
loop_
_entity.id
_entity.type
_entity.pdbx_description
1 polymer ?
#
loop_
_entity_poly.entity_id
_entity_poly.type
_entity_poly.pdbx_seq_one_letter_code
_entity_poly.pdbx_strand_id
1 'polypeptide(L)' 'MNETVSKIVYLIKKEDDYEQAATLMIQSNLTISKLSEQTLKLSQIELARLADKILQKK' A
#
# COMPACT_ATOMS: atom_id res chain seq x y z
N MET A 1 -8.16 -13.75 1.56
CA MET A 1 -7.27 -12.56 1.49
C MET A 1 -7.85 -11.63 0.43
N ASN A 2 -8.01 -10.34 0.74
CA ASN A 2 -8.54 -9.35 -0.20
C ASN A 2 -7.54 -9.19 -1.37
N GLU A 3 -7.97 -9.44 -2.63
CA GLU A 3 -7.07 -9.43 -3.80
C GLU A 3 -6.32 -8.11 -3.96
N THR A 4 -6.98 -6.99 -3.65
CA THR A 4 -6.36 -5.65 -3.67
C THR A 4 -5.21 -5.55 -2.68
N VAL A 5 -5.37 -6.06 -1.46
CA VAL A 5 -4.31 -6.06 -0.44
C VAL A 5 -3.13 -6.92 -0.87
N SER A 6 -3.39 -8.10 -1.44
CA SER A 6 -2.33 -8.96 -1.96
C SER A 6 -1.56 -8.29 -3.09
N LYS A 7 -2.23 -7.58 -3.99
CA LYS A 7 -1.60 -6.80 -5.07
C LYS A 7 -0.76 -5.65 -4.53
N ILE A 8 -1.28 -4.87 -3.57
CA ILE A 8 -0.52 -3.79 -2.92
C ILE A 8 0.75 -4.33 -2.26
N VAL A 9 0.63 -5.43 -1.51
CA VAL A 9 1.79 -6.06 -0.86
C VAL A 9 2.79 -6.56 -1.89
N TYR A 10 2.32 -7.14 -3.00
CA TYR A 10 3.18 -7.60 -4.08
C TYR A 10 3.96 -6.45 -4.72
N LEU A 11 3.28 -5.36 -5.09
CA LEU A 11 3.91 -4.16 -5.66
C LEU A 11 5.03 -3.62 -4.76
N ILE A 12 4.79 -3.57 -3.45
CA ILE A 12 5.78 -3.06 -2.49
C ILE A 12 6.93 -4.06 -2.27
N LYS A 13 6.62 -5.34 -2.03
CA LYS A 13 7.65 -6.33 -1.62
C LYS A 13 8.46 -6.90 -2.77
N LYS A 14 7.89 -6.96 -3.96
CA LYS A 14 8.52 -7.60 -5.12
C LYS A 14 8.98 -6.59 -6.14
N GLU A 15 8.22 -5.51 -6.33
CA GLU A 15 8.50 -4.54 -7.38
C GLU A 15 9.05 -3.21 -6.84
N ASP A 16 9.07 -3.03 -5.51
CA ASP A 16 9.41 -1.77 -4.81
C ASP A 16 8.64 -0.56 -5.37
N ASP A 17 7.46 -0.82 -5.97
CA ASP A 17 6.65 0.17 -6.68
C ASP A 17 5.57 0.75 -5.74
N TYR A 18 6.00 1.69 -4.90
CA TYR A 18 5.10 2.44 -4.02
C TYR A 18 4.16 3.38 -4.77
N GLU A 19 4.48 3.73 -6.02
CA GLU A 19 3.72 4.68 -6.80
C GLU A 19 2.43 4.06 -7.36
N GLN A 20 2.55 2.86 -7.94
CA GLN A 20 1.39 2.05 -8.31
C GLN A 20 0.61 1.57 -7.09
N ALA A 21 1.30 1.18 -6.01
CA ALA A 21 0.64 0.78 -4.77
C ALA A 21 -0.22 1.92 -4.18
N ALA A 22 0.31 3.14 -4.15
CA ALA A 22 -0.43 4.34 -3.72
C ALA A 22 -1.64 4.61 -4.63
N THR A 23 -1.46 4.53 -5.95
CA THR A 23 -2.54 4.72 -6.93
C THR A 23 -3.67 3.71 -6.71
N LEU A 24 -3.32 2.43 -6.53
CA LEU A 24 -4.27 1.36 -6.29
C LEU A 24 -5.01 1.56 -4.96
N MET A 25 -4.33 2.02 -3.90
CA MET A 25 -4.97 2.36 -2.63
C MET A 25 -6.00 3.48 -2.76
N ILE A 26 -5.65 4.55 -3.48
CA ILE A 26 -6.55 5.69 -3.71
C ILE A 26 -7.78 5.25 -4.51
N GLN A 27 -7.58 4.52 -5.61
CA GLN A 27 -8.67 4.01 -6.46
C GLN A 27 -9.61 3.05 -5.71
N SER A 28 -9.04 2.23 -4.81
CA SER A 28 -9.81 1.25 -4.04
C SER A 28 -10.43 1.82 -2.76
N ASN A 29 -10.26 3.12 -2.51
CA ASN A 29 -10.63 3.79 -1.26
C ASN A 29 -10.12 3.05 0.00
N LEU A 30 -8.92 2.48 -0.08
CA LEU A 30 -8.28 1.72 0.99
C LEU A 30 -7.41 2.65 1.83
N THR A 31 -7.62 2.65 3.13
CA THR A 31 -6.78 3.41 4.07
C THR A 31 -5.57 2.58 4.51
N ILE A 32 -4.49 3.25 4.94
CA ILE A 32 -3.31 2.57 5.50
C ILE A 32 -3.65 1.77 6.76
N SER A 33 -4.55 2.27 7.61
CA SER A 33 -5.03 1.53 8.78
C SER A 33 -5.63 0.18 8.38
N LYS A 34 -6.55 0.19 7.41
CA LYS A 34 -7.21 -1.02 6.92
C LYS A 34 -6.24 -1.97 6.20
N LEU A 35 -5.24 -1.42 5.50
CA LEU A 35 -4.16 -2.23 4.93
C LEU A 35 -3.36 -2.93 6.05
N SER A 36 -2.96 -2.20 7.09
CA SER A 36 -2.18 -2.76 8.20
C SER A 36 -2.94 -3.81 9.02
N GLU A 37 -4.26 -3.69 9.13
CA GLU A 37 -5.12 -4.69 9.77
C GLU A 37 -5.26 -5.96 8.91
N GLN A 38 -5.20 -5.83 7.58
CA GLN A 38 -5.38 -6.96 6.64
C GLN A 38 -4.07 -7.65 6.26
N THR A 39 -2.91 -7.09 6.61
CA THR A 39 -1.60 -7.70 6.35
C THR A 39 -0.52 -7.23 7.33
N LEU A 40 0.22 -8.20 7.87
CA LEU A 40 1.42 -7.96 8.69
C LEU A 40 2.72 -8.07 7.87
N LYS A 41 2.62 -8.22 6.55
CA LYS A 41 3.79 -8.43 5.68
C LYS A 41 4.60 -7.16 5.45
N LEU A 42 4.03 -5.99 5.69
CA LEU A 42 4.67 -4.69 5.49
C LEU A 42 5.29 -4.20 6.80
N SER A 43 6.53 -3.74 6.73
CA SER A 43 7.22 -3.05 7.81
C SER A 43 6.73 -1.61 7.96
N GLN A 44 7.01 -1.00 9.11
CA GLN A 44 6.66 0.40 9.37
C GLN A 44 7.30 1.36 8.35
N ILE A 45 8.52 1.07 7.90
CA ILE A 45 9.23 1.90 6.90
C ILE A 45 8.52 1.81 5.54
N GLU A 46 8.10 0.63 5.12
CA GLU A 46 7.37 0.44 3.86
C GLU A 46 6.01 1.13 3.88
N LEU A 47 5.31 1.07 5.02
CA LEU A 47 4.05 1.78 5.21
C LEU A 47 4.25 3.30 5.19
N ALA A 48 5.32 3.82 5.79
CA ALA A 48 5.65 5.25 5.76
C ALA A 48 5.92 5.74 4.33
N ARG A 49 6.74 5.01 3.55
CA ARG A 49 7.01 5.32 2.14
C ARG A 49 5.73 5.32 1.30
N LEU A 50 4.84 4.35 1.53
CA LEU A 50 3.55 4.28 0.87
C LEU A 50 2.67 5.49 1.24
N ALA A 51 2.65 5.88 2.52
CA ALA A 51 1.94 7.07 2.99
C ALA A 51 2.43 8.35 2.31
N ASP A 52 3.75 8.53 2.22
CA ASP A 52 4.37 9.68 1.56
C ASP A 52 3.93 9.76 0.09
N LYS A 53 3.90 8.63 -0.62
CA LYS A 53 3.45 8.58 -2.02
C LYS A 53 1.97 8.89 -2.19
N ILE A 54 1.13 8.45 -1.25
CA ILE A 54 -0.30 8.80 -1.25
C ILE A 54 -0.48 10.30 -1.03
N LEU A 55 0.27 10.89 -0.09
CA LEU A 55 0.21 12.33 0.22
C LEU A 55 0.73 13.19 -0.94
N GLN A 56 1.76 12.75 -1.67
CA GLN A 56 2.29 13.47 -2.84
C GLN A 56 1.32 13.52 -4.03
N LYS A 57 0.35 12.58 -4.10
CA LYS A 57 -0.64 12.52 -5.19
C LYS A 57 -1.94 13.27 -4.88
N LYS A 58 -2.06 13.84 -3.68
CA LYS A 58 -3.26 14.50 -3.18
C LYS A 58 -3.10 16.02 -3.27
#